data_AF-A0A6B2E2U7-F1
#
_entry.id   AF-A0A6B2E2U7-F1
#
_cell.length_a   1.000
_cell.length_b   1.000
_cell.length_c   1.000
_cell.angle_alpha   90.00
_cell.angle_beta   90.00
_cell.angle_gamma   90.00
#
_symmetry.space_group_name_H-M   'P 1'
#
loop_
_entity.id
_entity.type
_entity.pdbx_description
1 polymer ?
#
loop_
_entity_poly.entity_id
_entity_poly.type
_entity_poly.pdbx_seq_one_letter_code
_entity_poly.pdbx_strand_id
1 'polypeptide(L)'
;MTPPLTLLYAPADRPDRVRKALASAADVVLVDLEDAVAPARKDEARANAIDLLTTADRPVQVRVNHPSTPWHDADLAAVAGLPPSVGVRLPKVEAPSDVLAVAAVLPDRALHPLIESALGVERALEIATASPRVASIGLGEADLRSDLGVADDAGLTWARSRVIV
;
A
#
# COMPACT_ATOMS: atom_id res chain seq x y z
N MET A 1 17.63 12.63 1.86
CA MET A 1 17.25 11.34 2.46
C MET A 1 17.63 10.24 1.48
N THR A 2 18.16 9.12 1.95
CA THR A 2 18.45 7.96 1.11
C THR A 2 17.11 7.31 0.70
N PRO A 3 16.90 6.95 -0.58
CA PRO A 3 15.68 6.27 -0.99
C PRO A 3 15.58 4.89 -0.32
N PRO A 4 14.37 4.45 0.10
CA PRO A 4 14.20 3.12 0.69
C PRO A 4 14.48 2.04 -0.35
N LEU A 5 15.27 1.03 0.03
CA LEU A 5 15.62 -0.10 -0.82
C LEU A 5 14.81 -1.35 -0.48
N THR A 6 14.35 -1.46 0.77
CA THR A 6 13.69 -2.65 1.29
C THR A 6 12.36 -2.30 1.97
N LEU A 7 11.29 -2.91 1.46
CA LEU A 7 9.95 -2.84 2.03
C LEU A 7 9.58 -4.23 2.55
N LEU A 8 9.42 -4.37 3.87
CA LEU A 8 9.08 -5.65 4.49
C LEU A 8 7.58 -5.71 4.81
N TYR A 9 6.85 -6.59 4.11
CA TYR A 9 5.44 -6.84 4.34
C TYR A 9 5.21 -7.72 5.58
N ALA A 10 4.26 -7.33 6.44
CA ALA A 10 3.80 -8.12 7.57
C ALA A 10 2.27 -8.05 7.68
N PRO A 11 1.56 -9.19 7.78
CA PRO A 11 0.11 -9.18 7.92
C PRO A 11 -0.30 -8.68 9.31
N ALA A 12 -1.26 -7.76 9.34
CA ALA A 12 -1.68 -7.10 10.57
C ALA A 12 -2.43 -8.04 11.55
N ASP A 13 -2.99 -9.15 11.06
CA ASP A 13 -3.59 -10.20 11.89
C ASP A 13 -2.53 -11.13 12.55
N ARG A 14 -1.25 -10.83 12.36
CA ARG A 14 -0.10 -11.53 12.95
C ARG A 14 0.79 -10.55 13.75
N PRO A 15 0.35 -10.12 14.95
CA PRO A 15 1.09 -9.14 15.75
C PRO A 15 2.50 -9.63 16.13
N ASP A 16 2.72 -10.95 16.21
CA ASP A 16 4.05 -11.55 16.37
C ASP A 16 5.00 -11.22 15.21
N ARG A 17 4.49 -11.20 13.97
CA ARG A 17 5.27 -10.89 12.77
C ARG A 17 5.47 -9.39 12.60
N VAL A 18 4.44 -8.59 12.86
CA VAL A 18 4.54 -7.13 12.80
C VAL A 18 5.61 -6.61 13.77
N ARG A 19 5.63 -7.09 15.03
CA ARG A 19 6.70 -6.69 15.99
C ARG A 19 8.10 -7.06 15.50
N LYS A 20 8.28 -8.24 14.91
CA LYS A 20 9.57 -8.65 14.32
C LYS A 20 9.96 -7.76 13.14
N ALA A 21 9.01 -7.40 12.27
CA ALA A 21 9.26 -6.49 11.16
C ALA A 21 9.65 -5.09 11.66
N LEU A 22 8.95 -4.55 12.65
CA LEU A 22 9.25 -3.28 13.31
C LEU A 22 10.60 -3.26 14.04
N ALA A 23 11.17 -4.42 14.38
CA ALA A 23 12.51 -4.56 14.96
C ALA A 23 13.59 -4.89 13.91
N SER A 24 13.23 -5.05 12.64
CA SER A 24 14.16 -5.44 11.57
C SER A 24 14.95 -4.26 11.01
N ALA A 25 15.95 -4.56 10.16
CA ALA A 25 16.73 -3.55 9.44
C ALA A 25 16.08 -3.05 8.12
N ALA A 26 14.83 -3.42 7.81
CA ALA A 26 14.16 -2.96 6.60
C ALA A 26 13.99 -1.43 6.57
N ASP A 27 14.07 -0.79 5.41
CA ASP A 27 13.93 0.67 5.34
C ASP A 27 12.50 1.11 5.68
N VAL A 28 11.51 0.34 5.24
CA VAL A 28 10.10 0.56 5.50
C VAL A 28 9.44 -0.75 5.92
N VAL A 29 8.61 -0.69 6.96
CA VAL A 29 7.71 -1.80 7.32
C VAL A 29 6.33 -1.52 6.75
N LEU A 30 5.80 -2.48 5.98
CA LEU A 30 4.46 -2.38 5.42
C LEU A 30 3.52 -3.35 6.15
N VAL A 31 2.58 -2.79 6.89
CA VAL A 31 1.56 -3.54 7.63
C VAL A 31 0.35 -3.73 6.74
N ASP A 32 0.02 -4.99 6.45
CA ASP A 32 -1.00 -5.33 5.46
C ASP A 32 -2.36 -5.61 6.10
N LEU A 33 -3.39 -4.88 5.67
CA LEU A 33 -4.80 -5.14 5.98
C LEU A 33 -5.55 -5.81 4.82
N GLU A 34 -4.94 -5.95 3.63
CA GLU A 34 -5.56 -6.46 2.41
C GLU A 34 -5.35 -7.98 2.26
N ASP A 35 -4.65 -8.44 1.22
CA ASP A 35 -4.68 -9.84 0.77
C ASP A 35 -4.01 -10.81 1.75
N ALA A 36 -3.11 -10.34 2.62
CA ALA A 36 -2.50 -11.19 3.64
C ALA A 36 -3.39 -11.41 4.88
N VAL A 37 -4.59 -10.79 4.93
CA VAL A 37 -5.54 -10.89 6.05
C VAL A 37 -6.85 -11.51 5.58
N ALA A 38 -7.24 -12.61 6.21
CA ALA A 38 -8.53 -13.26 5.93
C ALA A 38 -9.72 -12.33 6.25
N PRO A 39 -10.83 -12.37 5.48
CA PRO A 39 -12.01 -11.53 5.71
C PRO A 39 -12.53 -11.50 7.15
N ALA A 40 -12.56 -12.66 7.82
CA ALA A 40 -13.04 -12.78 9.20
C ALA A 40 -12.12 -12.13 10.24
N ARG A 41 -10.90 -11.75 9.87
CA ARG A 41 -9.88 -11.16 10.76
C ARG A 41 -9.62 -9.69 10.50
N LYS A 42 -10.36 -9.04 9.60
CA LYS A 42 -10.13 -7.62 9.23
C LYS A 42 -10.27 -6.67 10.42
N ASP A 43 -11.25 -6.89 11.29
CA ASP A 43 -11.41 -6.09 12.52
C ASP A 43 -10.26 -6.27 13.49
N GLU A 44 -9.86 -7.52 13.73
CA GLU A 44 -8.71 -7.85 14.59
C GLU A 44 -7.40 -7.25 14.03
N ALA A 45 -7.21 -7.35 12.71
CA ALA A 45 -6.07 -6.81 12.00
C ALA A 45 -5.97 -5.29 12.15
N ARG A 46 -7.08 -4.56 12.02
CA ARG A 46 -7.13 -3.11 12.27
C ARG A 46 -6.78 -2.76 13.71
N ALA A 47 -7.34 -3.48 14.69
CA ALA A 47 -7.05 -3.25 16.10
C ALA A 47 -5.55 -3.46 16.41
N ASN A 48 -4.96 -4.53 15.86
CA ASN A 48 -3.53 -4.81 15.98
C ASN A 48 -2.67 -3.73 15.31
N ALA A 49 -3.05 -3.26 14.12
CA ALA A 49 -2.34 -2.19 13.42
C ALA A 49 -2.35 -0.90 14.25
N ILE A 50 -3.48 -0.54 14.86
CA ILE A 50 -3.57 0.61 15.77
C ILE A 50 -2.61 0.43 16.95
N ASP A 51 -2.76 -0.66 17.71
CA ASP A 51 -1.95 -0.95 18.90
C ASP A 51 -0.44 -0.89 18.64
N LEU A 52 0.00 -1.49 17.53
CA LEU A 52 1.43 -1.62 17.22
C LEU A 52 2.03 -0.38 16.56
N LEU A 53 1.22 0.44 15.88
CA LEU A 53 1.73 1.57 15.08
C LEU A 53 1.54 2.93 15.75
N THR A 54 0.72 3.05 16.81
CA THR A 54 0.57 4.31 17.56
C THR A 54 1.91 4.86 18.07
N THR A 55 2.84 3.98 18.44
CA THR A 55 4.15 4.34 18.99
C THR A 55 5.31 4.00 18.06
N ALA A 56 5.04 3.74 16.76
CA ALA A 56 6.10 3.38 15.82
C ALA A 56 6.97 4.60 15.50
N ASP A 57 8.27 4.49 15.77
CA ASP A 57 9.29 5.53 15.52
C ASP A 57 10.21 5.15 14.35
N ARG A 58 9.62 4.74 13.24
CA ARG A 58 10.31 4.38 12.00
C ARG A 58 9.39 4.56 10.79
N PRO A 59 9.90 4.54 9.54
CA PRO A 59 9.05 4.55 8.36
C PRO A 59 8.12 3.32 8.32
N VAL A 60 6.83 3.58 8.30
CA VAL A 60 5.78 2.56 8.20
C VAL A 60 4.75 2.97 7.16
N GLN A 61 4.26 1.98 6.42
CA GLN A 61 3.09 2.10 5.55
C GLN A 61 2.02 1.11 5.99
N VAL A 62 0.74 1.48 5.88
CA VAL A 62 -0.37 0.53 6.01
C VAL A 62 -0.99 0.31 4.62
N ARG A 63 -1.06 -0.93 4.16
CA ARG A 63 -1.84 -1.27 2.97
C ARG A 63 -3.29 -1.50 3.36
N VAL A 64 -4.15 -0.63 2.86
CA VAL A 64 -5.61 -0.67 3.09
C VAL A 64 -6.27 -1.57 2.04
N ASN A 65 -7.49 -2.02 2.29
CA ASN A 65 -8.25 -2.75 1.29
C ASN A 65 -8.70 -1.84 0.13
N HIS A 66 -8.95 -2.41 -1.05
CA HIS A 66 -9.44 -1.68 -2.21
C HIS A 66 -10.82 -1.03 -1.97
N PRO A 67 -11.15 0.14 -2.57
CA PRO A 67 -12.42 0.86 -2.36
C PRO A 67 -13.70 0.06 -2.68
N SER A 68 -13.62 -0.96 -3.55
CA SER A 68 -14.77 -1.83 -3.85
C SER A 68 -15.12 -2.82 -2.73
N THR A 69 -14.28 -2.92 -1.70
CA THR A 69 -14.49 -3.84 -0.57
C THR A 69 -15.22 -3.15 0.59
N PRO A 70 -15.97 -3.89 1.42
CA PRO A 70 -16.67 -3.30 2.57
C PRO A 70 -15.72 -2.85 3.71
N TRP A 71 -14.42 -3.12 3.60
CA TRP A 71 -13.44 -2.83 4.65
C TRP A 71 -12.72 -1.50 4.47
N HIS A 72 -12.76 -0.91 3.27
CA HIS A 72 -11.97 0.25 2.89
C HIS A 72 -12.14 1.44 3.84
N ASP A 73 -13.38 1.87 4.07
CA ASP A 73 -13.67 3.05 4.89
C ASP A 73 -13.20 2.88 6.35
N ALA A 74 -13.38 1.67 6.90
CA ALA A 74 -12.91 1.34 8.24
C ALA A 74 -11.37 1.28 8.34
N ASP A 75 -10.69 0.87 7.27
CA ASP A 75 -9.22 0.93 7.20
C ASP A 75 -8.73 2.38 7.14
N LEU A 76 -9.35 3.23 6.32
CA LEU A 76 -9.01 4.65 6.25
C LEU A 76 -9.21 5.33 7.62
N ALA A 77 -10.31 5.02 8.31
CA ALA A 77 -10.57 5.53 9.66
C ALA A 77 -9.52 5.06 10.67
N ALA A 78 -9.10 3.79 10.60
CA ALA A 78 -8.04 3.27 11.46
C ALA A 78 -6.70 3.98 11.21
N VAL A 79 -6.34 4.20 9.94
CA VAL A 79 -5.11 4.91 9.57
C VAL A 79 -5.18 6.40 9.96
N ALA A 80 -6.35 7.03 9.89
CA ALA A 80 -6.53 8.43 10.33
C ALA A 80 -6.14 8.62 11.80
N GLY A 81 -6.38 7.63 12.65
CA GLY A 81 -6.02 7.63 14.07
C GLY A 81 -4.55 7.37 14.38
N LEU A 82 -3.73 7.01 13.40
CA LEU A 82 -2.29 6.75 13.56
C LEU A 82 -1.46 8.03 13.46
N PRO A 83 -0.18 8.05 13.91
CA PRO A 83 0.71 9.20 13.73
C PRO A 83 0.83 9.62 12.25
N PRO A 84 0.82 10.93 11.90
CA PRO A 84 0.91 11.45 10.52
C PRO A 84 2.05 10.88 9.66
N SER A 85 3.12 10.41 10.30
CA SER A 85 4.25 9.75 9.64
C SER A 85 3.93 8.39 9.02
N VAL A 86 2.82 7.75 9.40
CA VAL A 86 2.37 6.49 8.79
C VAL A 86 1.77 6.77 7.42
N GLY A 87 2.40 6.23 6.37
CA GLY A 87 1.93 6.33 4.98
C GLY A 87 0.84 5.31 4.65
N VAL A 88 0.12 5.54 3.55
CA VAL A 88 -0.97 4.67 3.07
C VAL A 88 -0.57 4.04 1.75
N ARG A 89 -0.54 2.71 1.70
CA ARG A 89 -0.36 1.96 0.46
C ARG A 89 -1.74 1.65 -0.13
N LEU A 90 -1.98 2.07 -1.36
CA LEU A 90 -3.26 1.91 -2.04
C LEU A 90 -3.16 0.76 -3.04
N PRO A 91 -3.89 -0.34 -2.88
CA PRO A 91 -3.85 -1.44 -3.84
C PRO A 91 -4.60 -1.11 -5.13
N LYS A 92 -4.23 -1.78 -6.22
CA LYS A 92 -5.00 -1.87 -7.47
C LYS A 92 -5.47 -0.51 -8.00
N VAL A 93 -4.59 0.50 -8.01
CA VAL A 93 -4.93 1.86 -8.47
C VAL A 93 -4.93 1.92 -10.00
N GLU A 94 -6.02 2.42 -10.58
CA GLU A 94 -6.21 2.48 -12.05
C GLU A 94 -6.52 3.88 -12.58
N ALA A 95 -6.79 4.85 -11.70
CA ALA A 95 -7.09 6.22 -12.08
C ALA A 95 -6.55 7.26 -11.07
N PRO A 96 -6.24 8.49 -11.51
CA PRO A 96 -5.92 9.61 -10.62
C PRO A 96 -7.01 9.88 -9.57
N SER A 97 -8.28 9.63 -9.92
CA SER A 97 -9.42 9.79 -9.00
C SER A 97 -9.34 8.91 -7.77
N ASP A 98 -8.75 7.71 -7.88
CA ASP A 98 -8.63 6.77 -6.76
C ASP A 98 -7.69 7.35 -5.71
N VAL A 99 -6.60 7.96 -6.15
CA VAL A 99 -5.64 8.67 -5.30
C VAL A 99 -6.28 9.90 -4.67
N LEU A 100 -6.98 10.72 -5.47
CA LEU A 100 -7.63 11.95 -5.01
C LEU A 100 -8.71 11.67 -3.96
N ALA A 101 -9.48 10.59 -4.12
CA ALA A 101 -10.49 10.18 -3.16
C ALA A 101 -9.87 9.90 -1.79
N VAL A 102 -8.76 9.15 -1.73
CA VAL A 102 -8.07 8.89 -0.46
C VAL A 102 -7.38 10.14 0.08
N ALA A 103 -6.79 10.98 -0.78
CA ALA A 103 -6.18 12.24 -0.37
C ALA A 103 -7.19 13.21 0.26
N ALA A 104 -8.45 13.20 -0.17
CA ALA A 104 -9.51 13.99 0.46
C ALA A 104 -9.87 13.51 1.87
N VAL A 105 -9.84 12.20 2.11
CA VAL A 105 -10.14 11.60 3.44
C VAL A 105 -8.94 11.71 4.38
N LEU A 106 -7.73 11.55 3.85
CA LEU A 106 -6.46 11.52 4.59
C LEU A 106 -5.50 12.63 4.10
N PRO A 107 -5.86 13.91 4.28
CA PRO A 107 -5.18 15.03 3.63
C PRO A 107 -3.74 15.24 4.07
N ASP A 108 -3.31 14.65 5.18
CA ASP A 108 -1.96 14.80 5.75
C ASP A 108 -1.08 13.57 5.59
N ARG A 109 -1.51 12.56 4.81
CA ARG A 109 -0.79 11.29 4.67
C ARG A 109 -0.02 11.22 3.36
N ALA A 110 1.16 10.61 3.42
CA ALA A 110 1.87 10.16 2.23
C ALA A 110 1.11 8.96 1.62
N LEU A 111 0.86 9.04 0.31
CA LEU A 111 0.17 8.00 -0.44
C LEU A 111 1.17 7.24 -1.32
N HIS A 112 1.01 5.93 -1.36
CA HIS A 112 1.88 5.01 -2.08
C HIS A 112 1.03 4.07 -2.97
N PRO A 113 0.55 4.54 -4.14
CA PRO A 113 -0.22 3.71 -5.07
C PRO A 113 0.54 2.45 -5.51
N LEU A 114 -0.19 1.34 -5.63
CA LEU A 114 0.23 0.13 -6.29
C LEU A 114 -0.39 0.06 -7.68
N ILE A 115 0.48 -0.13 -8.68
CA ILE A 115 0.13 -0.38 -10.06
C ILE A 115 0.12 -1.90 -10.27
N GLU A 116 -1.07 -2.46 -10.48
CA GLU A 116 -1.30 -3.92 -10.39
C GLU A 116 -2.21 -4.43 -11.52
N SER A 117 -2.55 -3.58 -12.49
CA SER A 117 -3.35 -3.93 -13.66
C SER A 117 -2.79 -3.27 -14.93
N ALA A 118 -3.21 -3.78 -16.09
CA ALA A 118 -2.86 -3.22 -17.39
C ALA A 118 -3.22 -1.73 -17.48
N LEU A 119 -4.41 -1.36 -16.99
CA LEU A 119 -4.87 0.02 -17.02
C LEU A 119 -4.04 0.93 -16.10
N GLY A 120 -3.67 0.44 -14.91
CA GLY A 120 -2.76 1.15 -14.02
C GLY A 120 -1.40 1.42 -14.65
N VAL A 121 -0.84 0.44 -15.39
CA VAL A 121 0.44 0.60 -16.10
C VAL A 121 0.36 1.70 -17.16
N GLU A 122 -0.69 1.72 -17.97
CA GLU A 122 -0.89 2.76 -18.98
C GLU A 122 -0.96 4.18 -18.37
N ARG A 123 -1.61 4.29 -17.21
CA ARG A 123 -1.87 5.55 -16.50
C ARG A 123 -0.85 5.90 -15.41
N ALA A 124 0.28 5.19 -15.33
CA ALA A 124 1.24 5.32 -14.22
C ALA A 124 1.68 6.77 -13.94
N LEU A 125 1.96 7.57 -14.98
CA LEU A 125 2.37 8.97 -14.82
C LEU A 125 1.23 9.85 -14.25
N GLU A 126 0.01 9.67 -14.75
CA GLU A 126 -1.16 10.41 -14.26
C GLU A 126 -1.44 10.05 -12.80
N ILE A 127 -1.33 8.77 -12.43
CA ILE A 127 -1.49 8.31 -11.05
C ILE A 127 -0.38 8.90 -10.15
N ALA A 128 0.87 8.87 -10.61
CA ALA A 128 2.01 9.40 -9.86
C ALA A 128 1.92 10.91 -9.62
N THR A 129 1.29 11.65 -10.53
CA THR A 129 1.18 13.12 -10.47
C THR A 129 -0.19 13.61 -9.98
N ALA A 130 -1.10 12.69 -9.64
CA ALA A 130 -2.48 13.00 -9.27
C ALA A 130 -2.59 13.92 -8.03
N SER A 131 -1.63 13.85 -7.10
CA SER A 131 -1.67 14.60 -5.85
C SER A 131 -0.25 14.86 -5.32
N PRO A 132 0.00 16.03 -4.68
CA PRO A 132 1.28 16.27 -3.98
C PRO A 132 1.50 15.31 -2.79
N ARG A 133 0.48 14.53 -2.42
CA ARG A 133 0.60 13.49 -1.39
C ARG A 133 1.17 12.18 -1.91
N VAL A 134 1.24 11.96 -3.22
CA VAL A 134 1.88 10.76 -3.78
C VAL A 134 3.37 10.85 -3.55
N ALA A 135 3.88 9.98 -2.67
CA ALA A 135 5.29 9.95 -2.29
C ALA A 135 6.08 8.91 -3.12
N SER A 136 5.42 7.87 -3.61
CA SER A 136 5.98 6.89 -4.54
C SER A 136 4.87 6.09 -5.21
N ILE A 137 5.14 5.49 -6.36
CA ILE A 137 4.33 4.38 -6.89
C ILE A 137 5.14 3.08 -6.82
N GLY A 138 4.48 1.93 -6.82
CA GLY A 138 5.14 0.64 -6.93
C GLY A 138 4.38 -0.33 -7.81
N LEU A 139 5.07 -1.33 -8.35
CA LEU A 139 4.49 -2.36 -9.21
C LEU A 139 4.15 -3.61 -8.39
N GLY A 140 2.88 -4.02 -8.39
CA GLY A 140 2.46 -5.31 -7.80
C GLY A 140 2.43 -6.39 -8.88
N GLU A 141 3.55 -7.09 -9.03
CA GLU A 141 3.75 -8.01 -10.16
C GLU A 141 2.87 -9.26 -10.14
N ALA A 142 2.45 -9.73 -8.95
CA ALA A 142 1.61 -10.92 -8.84
C ALA A 142 0.22 -10.68 -9.44
N ASP A 143 -0.44 -9.60 -9.01
CA ASP A 143 -1.75 -9.19 -9.53
C ASP A 143 -1.64 -8.79 -11.00
N LEU A 144 -0.59 -8.06 -11.39
CA LEU A 144 -0.38 -7.67 -12.78
C LEU A 144 -0.19 -8.88 -13.72
N ARG A 145 0.52 -9.92 -13.28
CA ARG A 145 0.63 -11.18 -14.06
C ARG A 145 -0.72 -11.84 -14.24
N SER A 146 -1.53 -11.87 -13.18
CA SER A 146 -2.88 -12.44 -13.23
C SER A 146 -3.76 -11.65 -14.20
N ASP A 147 -3.71 -10.32 -14.15
CA ASP A 147 -4.48 -9.43 -15.02
C ASP A 147 -4.08 -9.56 -16.49
N LEU A 148 -2.78 -9.62 -16.78
CA LEU A 148 -2.24 -9.75 -18.14
C LEU A 148 -2.30 -11.18 -18.70
N GLY A 149 -2.56 -12.19 -17.87
CA GLY A 149 -2.48 -13.60 -18.26
C GLY A 149 -1.04 -14.06 -18.61
N VAL A 150 -0.03 -13.46 -17.97
CA VAL A 150 1.39 -13.69 -18.27
C VAL A 150 2.03 -14.58 -17.21
N ALA A 151 2.57 -15.73 -17.65
CA ALA A 151 3.32 -16.63 -16.77
C ALA A 151 4.85 -16.37 -16.78
N ASP A 152 5.39 -15.92 -17.91
CA ASP A 152 6.83 -15.71 -18.09
C ASP A 152 7.31 -14.38 -17.51
N ASP A 153 8.53 -14.32 -16.97
CA ASP A 153 9.07 -13.10 -16.38
C ASP A 153 9.28 -11.98 -17.40
N ALA A 154 9.70 -12.31 -18.62
CA ALA A 154 9.98 -11.33 -19.66
C ALA A 154 8.73 -10.54 -20.07
N GLY A 155 7.53 -11.13 -19.88
CA GLY A 155 6.27 -10.46 -20.19
C GLY A 155 5.97 -9.23 -19.30
N LEU A 156 6.68 -9.05 -18.18
CA LEU A 156 6.58 -7.82 -17.37
C LEU A 156 7.64 -6.76 -17.69
N THR A 157 8.60 -7.04 -18.57
CA THR A 157 9.73 -6.13 -18.84
C THR A 157 9.26 -4.73 -19.23
N TRP A 158 8.30 -4.65 -20.15
CA TRP A 158 7.76 -3.36 -20.59
C TRP A 158 7.04 -2.63 -19.45
N ALA A 159 6.21 -3.33 -18.67
CA ALA A 159 5.51 -2.73 -17.53
C ALA A 159 6.48 -2.17 -16.49
N ARG A 160 7.53 -2.91 -16.15
CA ARG A 160 8.60 -2.47 -15.22
C ARG A 160 9.28 -1.19 -15.71
N SER A 161 9.53 -1.05 -17.01
CA SER A 161 10.09 0.18 -17.58
C SER A 161 9.07 1.33 -17.64
N ARG A 162 7.81 1.02 -17.96
CA ARG A 162 6.75 2.01 -18.18
C ARG A 162 6.38 2.78 -16.91
N VAL A 163 6.47 2.12 -15.75
CA VAL A 163 6.15 2.72 -14.44
C VAL A 163 7.29 3.53 -13.81
N ILE A 164 8.42 3.70 -14.50
CA ILE A 164 9.46 4.65 -14.09
C ILE A 164 9.03 6.03 -14.60
N VAL A 165 8.47 6.85 -13.70
CA VAL A 165 7.86 8.16 -13.99
C VAL A 165 8.34 9.26 -13.05
#